data_AF-A0A7V9BXE6-F1
#
_entry.id   AF-A0A7V9BXE6-F1
#
_cell.length_a   1.000
_cell.length_b   1.000
_cell.length_c   1.000
_cell.angle_alpha   90.00
_cell.angle_beta   90.00
_cell.angle_gamma   90.00
#
_symmetry.space_group_name_H-M   'P 1'
#
loop_
_entity.id
_entity.type
_entity.pdbx_description
1 polymer ?
#
loop_
_entity_poly.entity_id
_entity_poly.type
_entity_poly.pdbx_seq_one_letter_code
_entity_poly.pdbx_strand_id
1 'polypeptide(L)'
;MLSRPHRPPVGSRLVDDLLVSAGRGDSVAFASLYDRTSALIYGLVRKVTDEVTAEQVTLRAYLRAWRTAPGYDPTHSSAVVDLLRCANHELTKLGQPTLTRGLARDANLAVPQ
;
A
#
# COMPACT_ATOMS: atom_id res chain seq x y z
N MET A 1 22.43 15.24 -8.61
CA MET A 1 21.22 14.44 -8.93
C MET A 1 20.17 14.76 -7.87
N LEU A 2 19.29 15.72 -8.13
CA LEU A 2 18.17 16.03 -7.23
C LEU A 2 17.00 15.11 -7.60
N SER A 3 16.61 14.21 -6.69
CA SER A 3 15.36 13.46 -6.82
C SER A 3 14.23 14.47 -7.02
N ARG A 4 13.54 14.37 -8.15
CA ARG A 4 12.35 15.19 -8.41
C ARG A 4 11.36 14.91 -7.28
N PRO A 5 10.81 15.94 -6.58
CA PRO A 5 9.72 15.71 -5.67
C PRO A 5 8.58 15.07 -6.48
N HIS A 6 8.26 13.82 -6.15
CA HIS A 6 7.08 13.16 -6.70
C HIS A 6 5.89 13.94 -6.15
N ARG A 7 5.26 14.79 -6.98
CA ARG A 7 4.01 15.43 -6.59
C ARG A 7 2.91 14.37 -6.70
N PRO A 8 2.42 13.82 -5.58
CA PRO A 8 1.37 12.83 -5.63
C PRO A 8 0.05 13.56 -5.97
N PRO A 9 -0.92 12.90 -6.62
CA PRO A 9 -2.31 13.38 -6.59
C PRO A 9 -2.79 13.58 -5.13
N VAL A 10 -3.75 14.49 -4.93
CA VAL A 10 -4.19 14.92 -3.58
C VAL A 10 -4.61 13.73 -2.70
N GLY A 11 -5.39 12.79 -3.24
CA GLY A 11 -5.77 11.55 -2.55
C GLY A 11 -4.58 10.68 -2.10
N SER A 12 -3.52 10.56 -2.91
CA SER A 12 -2.32 9.83 -2.48
C SER A 12 -1.56 10.57 -1.37
N ARG A 13 -1.54 11.91 -1.37
CA ARG A 13 -0.89 12.68 -0.29
C ARG A 13 -1.57 12.47 1.06
N LEU A 14 -2.91 12.39 1.07
CA LEU A 14 -3.66 12.05 2.29
C LEU A 14 -3.27 10.66 2.81
N VAL A 15 -3.20 9.66 1.93
CA VAL A 15 -2.78 8.29 2.30
C VAL A 15 -1.33 8.26 2.79
N ASP A 16 -0.45 9.04 2.18
CA ASP A 16 0.94 9.21 2.62
C ASP A 16 0.98 9.78 4.05
N ASP A 17 0.24 10.86 4.34
CA ASP A 17 0.17 11.48 5.66
C ASP A 17 -0.40 10.52 6.73
N LEU A 18 -1.40 9.72 6.38
CA LEU A 18 -1.96 8.69 7.26
C LEU A 18 -0.92 7.62 7.62
N LEU A 19 -0.13 7.16 6.65
CA LEU A 19 0.92 6.17 6.90
C LEU A 19 2.08 6.76 7.73
N VAL A 20 2.42 8.04 7.53
CA VAL A 20 3.38 8.75 8.38
C VAL A 20 2.89 8.85 9.83
N SER A 21 1.60 9.18 10.05
CA SER A 21 1.04 9.23 11.41
C SER A 21 1.02 7.84 12.05
N ALA A 22 0.64 6.81 11.30
CA ALA A 22 0.67 5.42 11.75
C ALA A 22 2.08 4.98 12.19
N GLY A 23 3.13 5.43 11.49
CA GLY A 23 4.52 5.19 11.86
C GLY A 23 4.92 5.77 13.23
N ARG A 24 4.14 6.72 13.76
CA ARG A 24 4.30 7.29 15.10
C ARG A 24 3.43 6.59 16.17
N GLY A 25 2.73 5.52 15.80
CA GLY A 25 1.85 4.75 16.69
C GLY A 25 0.38 5.13 16.62
N ASP A 26 -0.04 6.00 15.68
CA ASP A 26 -1.44 6.38 15.51
C ASP A 26 -2.27 5.27 14.86
N SER A 27 -2.93 4.48 15.70
CA SER A 27 -3.80 3.39 15.25
C SER A 27 -5.04 3.86 14.49
N VAL A 28 -5.55 5.06 14.75
CA VAL A 28 -6.73 5.62 14.07
C VAL A 28 -6.37 6.06 12.65
N ALA A 29 -5.19 6.67 12.48
CA ALA A 29 -4.67 6.97 11.15
C ALA A 29 -4.46 5.70 10.31
N PHE A 30 -3.98 4.62 10.94
CA PHE A 30 -3.83 3.34 10.22
C PHE A 30 -5.15 2.69 9.87
N ALA A 31 -6.16 2.77 10.73
CA ALA A 31 -7.52 2.32 10.38
C ALA A 31 -8.08 3.12 9.19
N SER A 32 -7.91 4.44 9.19
CA SER A 32 -8.33 5.30 8.08
C SER A 32 -7.58 4.99 6.78
N LEU A 33 -6.29 4.67 6.88
CA LEU A 33 -5.49 4.19 5.75
C LEU A 33 -6.06 2.89 5.17
N TYR A 34 -6.39 1.93 6.04
CA TYR A 34 -6.98 0.65 5.68
C TYR A 34 -8.32 0.83 4.98
N ASP A 35 -9.24 1.61 5.55
CA ASP A 35 -10.57 1.83 4.98
C ASP A 35 -10.51 2.43 3.57
N ARG A 36 -9.54 3.31 3.32
CA ARG A 36 -9.37 3.98 2.02
C ARG A 36 -8.69 3.12 0.96
N THR A 37 -7.89 2.14 1.35
CA THR A 37 -7.00 1.43 0.41
C THR A 37 -7.24 -0.08 0.33
N SER A 38 -7.91 -0.68 1.29
CA SER A 38 -8.07 -2.14 1.40
C SER A 38 -8.77 -2.74 0.19
N ALA A 39 -9.88 -2.14 -0.26
CA ALA A 39 -10.62 -2.60 -1.44
C ALA A 39 -9.76 -2.60 -2.71
N LEU A 40 -8.89 -1.59 -2.86
CA LEU A 40 -7.96 -1.48 -3.99
C LEU A 40 -6.89 -2.58 -3.93
N ILE A 41 -6.22 -2.72 -2.78
CA ILE A 41 -5.16 -3.73 -2.62
C ILE A 41 -5.74 -5.15 -2.77
N TYR A 42 -6.87 -5.42 -2.13
CA TYR A 42 -7.58 -6.69 -2.26
C TYR A 42 -7.95 -6.99 -3.71
N GLY A 43 -8.59 -6.03 -4.40
CA GLY A 43 -8.99 -6.22 -5.80
C GLY A 43 -7.82 -6.47 -6.74
N LEU A 44 -6.65 -5.88 -6.48
CA LEU A 44 -5.43 -6.13 -7.26
C LEU A 44 -4.86 -7.53 -6.99
N VAL A 45 -4.79 -7.94 -5.74
CA VAL A 45 -4.31 -9.29 -5.36
C VAL A 45 -5.26 -10.37 -5.89
N ARG A 46 -6.57 -10.14 -5.84
CA ARG A 46 -7.60 -11.05 -6.33
C ARG A 46 -7.51 -11.32 -7.84
N LYS A 47 -6.92 -10.42 -8.63
CA LYS A 47 -6.69 -10.64 -10.07
C LYS A 47 -5.65 -11.73 -10.35
N VAL A 48 -4.80 -12.05 -9.38
CA VAL A 48 -3.68 -12.97 -9.56
C VAL A 48 -3.71 -14.17 -8.59
N THR A 49 -4.75 -14.25 -7.74
CA THR A 49 -4.92 -15.30 -6.74
C THR A 49 -6.41 -15.66 -6.53
N ASP A 50 -6.67 -16.77 -5.85
CA ASP A 50 -8.00 -17.10 -5.34
C ASP A 50 -8.44 -16.19 -4.17
N GLU A 51 -9.69 -16.32 -3.75
CA GLU A 51 -10.30 -15.47 -2.71
C GLU A 51 -9.62 -15.59 -1.35
N VAL A 52 -9.41 -16.84 -0.91
CA VAL A 52 -8.81 -17.14 0.39
C VAL A 52 -7.38 -16.60 0.45
N THR A 53 -6.61 -16.81 -0.63
CA THR A 53 -5.27 -16.27 -0.74
C THR A 53 -5.27 -14.74 -0.78
N ALA A 54 -6.21 -14.11 -1.50
CA ALA A 54 -6.28 -12.66 -1.61
C ALA A 54 -6.58 -11.98 -0.28
N GLU A 55 -7.52 -12.51 0.50
CA GLU A 55 -7.82 -12.03 1.86
C GLU A 55 -6.60 -12.14 2.77
N GLN A 56 -5.97 -13.33 2.79
CA GLN A 56 -4.80 -13.57 3.61
C GLN A 56 -3.63 -12.63 3.26
N VAL A 57 -3.33 -12.47 1.97
CA VAL A 57 -2.26 -11.59 1.49
C VAL A 57 -2.56 -10.14 1.85
N THR A 58 -3.80 -9.69 1.68
CA THR A 58 -4.19 -8.32 2.00
C THR A 58 -3.98 -8.04 3.49
N LEU A 59 -4.51 -8.88 4.37
CA LEU A 59 -4.34 -8.73 5.82
C LEU A 59 -2.85 -8.72 6.22
N ARG A 60 -2.05 -9.66 5.68
CA ARG A 60 -0.61 -9.73 5.97
C ARG A 60 0.16 -8.52 5.42
N ALA A 61 -0.25 -7.98 4.28
CA ALA A 61 0.33 -6.77 3.71
C ALA A 61 0.12 -5.56 4.64
N TYR A 62 -1.09 -5.37 5.19
CA TYR A 62 -1.35 -4.32 6.16
C TYR A 62 -0.61 -4.54 7.48
N LEU A 63 -0.58 -5.78 8.00
CA LEU A 63 0.21 -6.09 9.20
C LEU A 63 1.70 -5.79 8.99
N ARG A 64 2.23 -6.03 7.79
CA ARG A 64 3.59 -5.65 7.44
C ARG A 64 3.75 -4.14 7.34
N ALA A 65 2.83 -3.45 6.67
CA ALA A 65 2.84 -2.01 6.52
C ALA A 65 2.85 -1.30 7.88
N TRP A 66 2.04 -1.75 8.85
CA TRP A 66 2.07 -1.24 10.22
C TRP A 66 3.46 -1.37 10.86
N ARG A 67 4.11 -2.53 10.73
CA ARG A 67 5.45 -2.77 11.30
C ARG A 67 6.55 -1.94 10.63
N THR A 68 6.40 -1.64 9.35
CA THR A 68 7.39 -0.87 8.58
C THR A 68 7.08 0.62 8.50
N ALA A 69 5.89 1.05 8.93
CA ALA A 69 5.45 2.44 8.91
C ALA A 69 6.41 3.43 9.59
N PRO A 70 7.11 3.10 10.71
CA PRO A 70 8.06 4.02 11.32
C PRO A 70 9.23 4.43 10.41
N GLY A 71 9.54 3.64 9.38
CA GLY A 71 10.58 3.92 8.39
C GLY A 71 10.04 4.43 7.05
N TYR A 72 8.74 4.70 6.94
CA TYR A 72 8.14 5.21 5.71
C TYR A 72 8.52 6.68 5.47
N ASP A 73 8.93 6.98 4.24
CA ASP A 73 9.26 8.34 3.79
C ASP A 73 8.54 8.64 2.45
N PRO A 74 7.57 9.58 2.44
CA PRO A 74 6.79 9.91 1.26
C PRO A 74 7.60 10.58 0.14
N THR A 75 8.84 11.00 0.40
CA THR A 75 9.74 11.54 -0.63
C THR A 75 10.35 10.44 -1.51
N HIS A 76 10.40 9.20 -1.02
CA HIS A 76 10.97 8.05 -1.72
C HIS A 76 9.92 7.21 -2.46
N SER A 77 8.74 7.00 -1.85
CA SER A 77 7.61 6.33 -2.49
C SER A 77 6.27 6.73 -1.87
N SER A 78 5.18 6.62 -2.64
CA SER A 78 3.83 6.79 -2.08
C SER A 78 3.46 5.59 -1.23
N ALA A 79 2.57 5.80 -0.26
CA ALA A 79 2.09 4.78 0.66
C ALA A 79 1.41 3.63 -0.09
N VAL A 80 0.73 3.89 -1.21
CA VAL A 80 0.15 2.85 -2.08
C VAL A 80 1.25 1.95 -2.66
N VAL A 81 2.37 2.52 -3.11
CA VAL A 81 3.50 1.75 -3.63
C VAL A 81 4.13 0.91 -2.52
N ASP A 82 4.26 1.45 -1.30
CA ASP A 82 4.73 0.71 -0.14
C ASP A 82 3.79 -0.44 0.26
N LEU A 83 2.47 -0.22 0.22
CA LEU A 83 1.46 -1.26 0.44
C LEU A 83 1.55 -2.38 -0.61
N LEU A 84 1.69 -2.02 -1.90
CA LEU A 84 1.88 -3.00 -2.97
C LEU A 84 3.20 -3.77 -2.82
N ARG A 85 4.25 -3.12 -2.32
CA ARG A 85 5.52 -3.81 -1.99
C ARG A 85 5.32 -4.81 -0.85
N CYS A 86 4.52 -4.47 0.15
CA CYS A 86 4.14 -5.39 1.22
C CYS A 86 3.31 -6.58 0.68
N ALA A 87 2.33 -6.34 -0.20
CA ALA A 87 1.54 -7.39 -0.83
C ALA A 87 2.41 -8.32 -1.70
N ASN A 88 3.30 -7.76 -2.54
CA ASN A 88 4.23 -8.53 -3.36
C ASN A 88 5.18 -9.38 -2.53
N HIS A 89 5.62 -8.89 -1.36
CA HIS A 89 6.43 -9.67 -0.43
C HIS A 89 5.67 -10.91 0.07
N GLU A 90 4.39 -10.78 0.38
CA GLU A 90 3.56 -11.90 0.83
C GLU A 90 3.19 -12.85 -0.33
N LEU A 91 2.93 -12.34 -1.53
CA LEU A 91 2.73 -13.17 -2.73
C LEU A 91 3.96 -14.03 -3.05
N THR A 92 5.16 -13.43 -3.00
CA THR A 92 6.42 -14.14 -3.24
C THR A 92 6.62 -15.29 -2.24
N LYS A 93 6.32 -15.06 -0.95
CA LYS A 93 6.39 -16.11 0.07
C LYS A 93 5.46 -17.29 -0.19
N LEU A 94 4.33 -17.05 -0.85
CA LEU A 94 3.33 -18.06 -1.17
C LEU A 94 3.55 -18.69 -2.56
N GLY A 95 4.64 -18.35 -3.25
CA GLY A 95 4.92 -18.81 -4.62
C GLY A 95 3.94 -18.27 -5.67
N GLN A 96 3.25 -17.17 -5.36
CA GLN A 96 2.27 -16.54 -6.23
C GLN A 96 2.91 -15.49 -7.15
N PRO A 97 2.35 -15.24 -8.35
CA PRO A 97 2.80 -14.17 -9.22
C PRO A 97 2.66 -12.79 -8.55
N THR A 98 3.64 -11.92 -8.76
CA THR A 98 3.66 -10.57 -8.17
C THR A 98 2.87 -9.56 -9.01
N LEU A 99 2.38 -8.51 -8.36
CA LEU A 99 1.70 -7.39 -9.01
C LEU A 99 2.71 -6.57 -9.83
N THR A 100 2.37 -6.27 -11.08
CA THR A 100 3.24 -5.58 -12.02
C THR A 100 3.35 -4.07 -11.74
N ARG A 101 4.44 -3.45 -12.20
CA ARG A 101 4.72 -2.01 -11.99
C ARG A 101 3.66 -1.07 -12.62
N GLY A 102 2.99 -1.50 -13.71
CA GLY A 102 1.91 -0.72 -14.33
C GLY A 102 0.72 -0.54 -13.39
N LEU A 103 0.34 -1.60 -12.68
CA LEU A 103 -0.77 -1.59 -11.72
C LEU A 103 -0.52 -0.63 -10.55
N ALA A 104 0.73 -0.44 -10.13
CA ALA A 104 1.06 0.49 -9.06
C ALA A 104 0.78 1.96 -9.44
N ARG A 105 0.98 2.30 -10.71
CA ARG A 105 0.67 3.64 -11.22
C ARG A 105 -0.84 3.89 -11.24
N ASP A 106 -1.60 2.91 -11.72
CA ASP A 106 -3.06 3.00 -11.80
C ASP A 106 -3.69 3.00 -10.39
N ALA A 107 -3.17 2.18 -9.49
CA ALA A 107 -3.58 2.12 -8.09
C ALA A 107 -3.42 3.48 -7.39
N ASN A 108 -2.29 4.17 -7.62
CA ASN A 108 -2.04 5.48 -7.02
C ASN A 108 -3.03 6.56 -7.49
N LEU A 109 -3.62 6.39 -8.68
CA LEU A 109 -4.64 7.28 -9.24
C LEU A 109 -6.07 6.92 -8.77
N ALA A 110 -6.28 5.67 -8.34
CA ALA A 110 -7.59 5.15 -7.96
C ALA A 110 -7.96 5.39 -6.49
N VAL A 111 -7.07 5.99 -5.69
CA VAL A 111 -7.33 6.29 -4.28
C VAL A 111 -8.43 7.37 -4.16
N PRO A 112 -9.54 7.09 -3.45
CA PRO A 112 -10.60 8.06 -3.22
C PRO A 112 -10.10 9.24 -2.37
N GLN A 113 -10.57 10.44 -2.70
CA GLN A 113 -10.22 11.70 -2.01
C GLN A 113 -10.66 11.73 -0.55
#